data_AF-A0AAW3WA28-F1
#
_entry.id   AF-A0AAW3WA28-F1
#
_cell.length_a   1.000
_cell.length_b   1.000
_cell.length_c   1.000
_cell.angle_alpha   90.00
_cell.angle_beta   90.00
_cell.angle_gamma   90.00
#
_symmetry.space_group_name_H-M   'P 1'
#
loop_
_entity.id
_entity.type
_entity.pdbx_description
1 polymer ?
#
loop_
_entity_poly.entity_id
_entity_poly.type
_entity_poly.pdbx_seq_one_letter_code
_entity_poly.pdbx_strand_id
1 'polypeptide(L)'
;MIEINRSVEFTFLSAWEKVIDNKDIIITSKITGASYKVEKVDKKDRLKFFNPVIGTWQIYYCIEEKEIFDMWYVTKIDEKVI
;
A
#
# COMPACT_ATOMS: atom_id res chain seq x y z
N MET A 1 3.99 -9.19 10.26
CA MET A 1 3.02 -9.59 9.23
C MET A 1 2.00 -8.48 9.13
N ILE A 2 1.65 -8.00 7.93
CA ILE A 2 0.64 -6.95 7.77
C ILE A 2 -0.74 -7.62 7.81
N GLU A 3 -1.60 -7.18 8.70
CA GLU A 3 -3.01 -7.59 8.70
C GLU A 3 -3.74 -6.79 7.62
N ILE A 4 -4.31 -7.48 6.62
CA ILE A 4 -4.92 -6.84 5.44
C ILE A 4 -6.44 -6.83 5.61
N ASN A 5 -7.05 -5.66 5.51
CA ASN A 5 -8.51 -5.55 5.46
C ASN A 5 -9.03 -5.98 4.07
N ARG A 6 -9.65 -7.16 3.99
CA ARG A 6 -10.21 -7.74 2.76
C ARG A 6 -11.71 -7.54 2.59
N SER A 7 -12.33 -6.66 3.37
CA SER A 7 -13.79 -6.47 3.37
C SER A 7 -14.33 -5.74 2.13
N VAL A 8 -13.53 -4.85 1.54
CA VAL A 8 -13.92 -4.03 0.38
C VAL A 8 -12.79 -4.01 -0.64
N GLU A 9 -13.17 -4.14 -1.90
CA GLU A 9 -12.27 -4.09 -3.05
C GLU A 9 -12.40 -2.75 -3.77
N PHE A 10 -11.27 -2.21 -4.22
CA PHE A 10 -11.18 -0.93 -4.91
C PHE A 10 -10.46 -1.10 -6.25
N THR A 11 -10.78 -0.27 -7.23
CA THR A 11 -9.91 -0.12 -8.40
C THR A 11 -8.59 0.55 -7.98
N PHE A 12 -7.55 0.40 -8.79
CA PHE A 12 -6.25 1.03 -8.52
C PHE A 12 -6.37 2.52 -8.24
N LEU A 13 -7.07 3.29 -9.09
CA LEU A 13 -7.18 4.74 -8.95
C LEU A 13 -7.82 5.13 -7.60
N SER A 14 -8.92 4.48 -7.23
CA SER A 14 -9.61 4.75 -5.97
C SER A 14 -8.78 4.35 -4.74
N ALA A 15 -7.95 3.31 -4.83
CA ALA A 15 -7.01 2.95 -3.77
C ALA A 15 -5.84 3.95 -3.71
N TRP A 16 -5.33 4.39 -4.86
CA TRP A 16 -4.21 5.32 -4.98
C TRP A 16 -4.53 6.70 -4.39
N GLU A 17 -5.71 7.25 -4.70
CA GLU A 17 -6.20 8.51 -4.12
C GLU A 17 -6.27 8.47 -2.59
N LYS A 18 -6.59 7.30 -2.00
CA LYS A 18 -6.64 7.16 -0.54
C LYS A 18 -5.25 7.16 0.09
N VAL A 19 -4.27 6.52 -0.55
CA VAL A 19 -2.93 6.34 0.04
C VAL A 19 -2.02 7.57 -0.14
N ILE A 20 -2.19 8.34 -1.22
CA ILE A 20 -1.35 9.53 -1.47
C ILE A 20 -1.57 10.64 -0.43
N ASP A 21 -2.79 10.74 0.11
CA ASP A 21 -3.17 11.77 1.08
C ASP A 21 -3.11 11.30 2.54
N ASN A 22 -2.89 10.01 2.79
CA ASN A 22 -2.94 9.44 4.14
C ASN A 22 -1.77 8.48 4.41
N LYS A 23 -0.85 8.92 5.27
CA LYS A 23 0.32 8.15 5.72
C LYS A 23 -0.03 6.86 6.49
N ASP A 24 -1.24 6.76 7.02
CA ASP A 24 -1.71 5.64 7.82
C ASP A 24 -2.52 4.65 6.97
N ILE A 25 -2.38 4.71 5.64
CA ILE A 25 -3.02 3.78 4.70
C ILE A 25 -1.97 2.92 4.00
N ILE A 26 -2.30 1.64 3.88
CA ILE A 26 -1.61 0.66 3.05
C ILE A 26 -2.60 0.21 1.97
N ILE A 27 -2.15 0.16 0.72
CA ILE A 27 -2.88 -0.51 -0.35
C ILE A 27 -2.22 -1.84 -0.63
N THR A 28 -3.00 -2.90 -0.83
CA THR A 28 -2.50 -4.24 -1.14
C THR A 28 -3.12 -4.74 -2.43
N SER A 29 -2.29 -5.13 -3.38
CA SER A 29 -2.74 -5.72 -4.64
C SER A 29 -3.41 -7.07 -4.37
N LYS A 30 -4.57 -7.32 -4.95
CA LYS A 30 -5.28 -8.59 -4.80
C LYS A 30 -4.56 -9.73 -5.54
N ILE A 31 -4.09 -9.50 -6.76
CA ILE A 31 -3.41 -10.51 -7.59
C ILE A 31 -2.02 -10.93 -7.08
N THR A 32 -1.21 -10.00 -6.54
CA THR A 32 0.14 -10.34 -6.05
C THR A 32 0.22 -10.45 -4.53
N GLY A 33 -0.71 -9.85 -3.79
CA GLY A 33 -0.58 -9.66 -2.35
C GLY A 33 0.47 -8.64 -1.95
N ALA A 34 1.07 -7.90 -2.89
CA ALA A 34 2.07 -6.89 -2.61
C ALA A 34 1.43 -5.67 -1.92
N SER A 35 2.02 -5.26 -0.80
CA SER A 35 1.55 -4.10 -0.02
C SER A 35 2.43 -2.89 -0.28
N TYR A 36 1.78 -1.74 -0.45
CA TYR A 36 2.41 -0.47 -0.73
C TYR A 36 1.87 0.63 0.19
N LYS A 37 2.72 1.60 0.50
CA LYS A 37 2.32 2.86 1.15
C LYS A 37 3.05 4.04 0.52
N VAL A 38 2.51 5.24 0.70
CA VAL A 38 3.17 6.48 0.29
C VAL A 38 3.73 7.15 1.55
N GLU A 39 5.02 7.46 1.51
CA GLU A 39 5.70 8.20 2.57
C GLU A 39 6.12 9.58 2.04
N LYS A 40 5.71 10.64 2.74
CA LYS A 40 6.17 12.00 2.46
C LYS A 40 7.55 12.19 3.07
N VAL A 41 8.57 12.25 2.21
CA VAL A 41 9.94 12.60 2.61
C VAL A 41 10.24 13.98 2.05
N ASP A 42 10.38 14.96 2.94
CA ASP A 42 10.48 16.39 2.63
C ASP A 42 9.26 16.90 1.84
N LYS A 43 9.43 17.15 0.53
CA LYS A 43 8.42 17.63 -0.42
C LYS A 43 8.14 16.62 -1.54
N LYS A 44 8.54 15.36 -1.38
CA LYS A 44 8.36 14.31 -2.39
C LYS A 44 7.63 13.12 -1.79
N ASP A 45 6.62 12.65 -2.51
CA ASP A 45 5.97 11.39 -2.24
C ASP A 45 6.89 10.24 -2.68
N ARG A 46 7.17 9.31 -1.76
CA ARG A 46 7.94 8.09 -2.06
C ARG A 46 7.04 6.88 -1.91
N LEU A 47 6.95 6.09 -2.97
CA LEU A 47 6.34 4.78 -2.91
C LEU A 47 7.24 3.85 -2.09
N LYS A 48 6.64 3.14 -1.13
CA LYS A 48 7.28 2.08 -0.36
C LYS A 48 6.59 0.77 -0.64
N PHE A 49 7.36 -0.27 -0.87
CA PHE A 49 6.91 -1.67 -0.94
C PHE A 49 7.27 -2.39 0.34
N PHE A 50 6.38 -3.24 0.85
CA PHE A 50 6.69 -4.11 1.98
C PHE A 50 7.40 -5.38 1.50
N ASN A 51 8.67 -5.53 1.86
CA ASN A 51 9.43 -6.73 1.56
C ASN A 51 9.16 -7.81 2.62
N PRO A 52 8.43 -8.89 2.28
CA PRO A 52 8.06 -9.92 3.27
C PRO A 52 9.25 -10.77 3.72
N VAL A 53 10.34 -10.83 2.94
CA VAL A 53 11.52 -11.65 3.24
C VAL A 53 12.28 -11.09 4.45
N ILE A 54 12.38 -9.76 4.53
CA ILE A 54 13.09 -9.05 5.60
C ILE A 54 12.15 -8.27 6.53
N GLY A 55 10.84 -8.34 6.30
CA GLY A 55 9.81 -7.75 7.15
C GLY A 55 9.86 -6.23 7.24
N THR A 56 10.28 -5.51 6.19
CA THR A 56 10.46 -4.05 6.24
C THR A 56 9.98 -3.32 4.99
N TRP A 57 9.76 -2.01 5.12
CA TRP A 57 9.36 -1.12 4.03
C TRP A 57 10.57 -0.57 3.28
N GLN A 58 10.63 -0.75 1.98
CA GLN A 58 11.73 -0.29 1.13
C GLN A 58 11.24 0.72 0.09
N ILE A 59 12.09 1.67 -0.29
CA ILE A 59 11.80 2.60 -1.40
C ILE A 59 11.62 1.75 -2.66
N TYR A 60 10.53 2.02 -3.36
CA TYR A 60 10.18 1.36 -4.60
C TYR A 60 9.77 2.38 -5.65
N TYR A 61 9.87 2.01 -6.92
CA TYR A 61 9.82 2.99 -8.01
C TYR A 61 8.56 2.89 -8.88
N CYS A 62 7.90 1.74 -8.92
CA CYS A 62 6.71 1.54 -9.73
C CYS A 62 5.79 0.46 -9.14
N ILE A 63 4.53 0.47 -9.55
CA ILE A 63 3.58 -0.63 -9.34
C ILE A 63 3.56 -1.44 -10.64
N GLU A 64 3.46 -2.77 -10.55
CA GLU A 64 3.43 -3.60 -11.75
C GLU A 64 2.13 -3.37 -12.53
N GLU A 65 2.24 -3.37 -13.86
CA GLU A 65 1.09 -3.14 -14.75
C GLU A 65 -0.09 -4.08 -14.45
N LYS A 66 0.20 -5.35 -14.19
CA LYS A 66 -0.82 -6.36 -13.84
C LYS A 66 -1.58 -6.03 -12.55
N GLU A 67 -0.95 -5.31 -11.63
CA GLU A 67 -1.58 -4.88 -10.38
C GLU A 67 -2.47 -3.64 -10.63
N ILE A 68 -2.05 -2.74 -11.51
CA ILE A 68 -2.83 -1.52 -11.87
C ILE A 68 -4.20 -1.89 -12.45
N PHE A 69 -4.27 -2.97 -13.25
CA PHE A 69 -5.51 -3.42 -13.87
C PHE A 69 -6.36 -4.37 -13.00
N ASP A 70 -5.92 -4.68 -11.78
CA ASP A 70 -6.64 -5.53 -10.84
C ASP A 70 -7.25 -4.74 -9.67
N MET A 71 -7.94 -5.44 -8.78
CA MET A 71 -8.53 -4.90 -7.56
C MET A 71 -7.53 -4.80 -6.40
N TRP A 72 -7.84 -3.92 -5.47
CA TRP A 72 -6.98 -3.54 -4.36
C TRP A 72 -7.73 -3.54 -3.03
N TYR A 73 -7.02 -3.88 -1.97
CA TYR A 73 -7.48 -3.76 -0.59
C TYR A 73 -6.88 -2.51 0.06
N VAL A 74 -7.68 -1.79 0.84
CA VAL A 74 -7.24 -0.61 1.59
C VAL A 74 -7.27 -0.93 3.08
N THR A 75 -6.11 -0.86 3.72
CA THR A 75 -5.93 -1.15 5.15
C THR A 75 -5.47 0.10 5.86
N LYS A 76 -6.14 0.45 6.96
CA LYS A 76 -5.69 1.52 7.85
C LYS A 76 -4.74 0.94 8.88
N ILE A 77 -3.60 1.58 9.09
CA ILE A 77 -2.65 1.26 10.14
C ILE A 77 -3.23 1.85 11.42
N ASP A 78 -3.78 1.03 12.30
CA ASP A 78 -4.14 1.48 13.64
C ASP A 78 -2.86 1.54 14.49
N GLU A 79 -2.46 2.74 14.93
CA GLU A 79 -1.27 2.99 15.78
C GLU A 79 -1.36 2.33 17.19
N LYS A 80 -2.34 1.47 17.45
CA LYS A 80 -2.50 0.75 18.73
C LYS A 80 -1.89 -0.66 18.66
N VAL A 81 -0.58 -0.74 18.49
CA VAL A 81 0.19 -1.89 19.00
C VAL A 81 1.50 -1.34 19.57
N ILE A 82 1.46 -1.04 20.88
CA ILE A 82 2.63 -0.88 21.73
C ILE A 82 3.02 -2.28 22.22
#